data_AF-A0A1H8IUR9-F1
#
_entry.id   AF-A0A1H8IUR9-F1
#
_cell.length_a   1.000
_cell.length_b   1.000
_cell.length_c   1.000
_cell.angle_alpha   90.00
_cell.angle_beta   90.00
_cell.angle_gamma   90.00
#
_symmetry.space_group_name_H-M   'P 1'
#
loop_
_entity.id
_entity.type
_entity.pdbx_description
1 polymer ?
#
loop_
_entity_poly.entity_id
_entity_poly.type
_entity_poly.pdbx_seq_one_letter_code
_entity_poly.pdbx_strand_id
1 'polypeptide(L)' 'MDEPCFYCNEEMENKYHGVFIMQNEHVEKPLCEECYKDWLDGIKE' A
#
# COMPACT_ATOMS: atom_id res chain seq x y z
N MET A 1 1.25 3.27 -17.60
CA MET A 1 1.30 1.94 -16.96
C MET A 1 0.97 2.18 -15.52
N ASP A 2 -0.24 1.83 -15.12
CA ASP A 2 -0.67 1.98 -13.75
C ASP A 2 0.01 0.94 -12.88
N GLU A 3 0.73 1.38 -11.86
CA GLU A 3 1.36 0.46 -10.91
C GLU A 3 0.28 -0.33 -10.17
N PRO A 4 0.36 -1.67 -10.16
CA PRO A 4 -0.59 -2.52 -9.48
C PRO A 4 -0.39 -2.45 -7.95
N CYS A 5 -1.35 -3.00 -7.20
CA CYS A 5 -1.30 -2.98 -5.75
C CYS A 5 -0.05 -3.70 -5.25
N PHE A 6 0.71 -3.08 -4.35
CA PHE A 6 1.89 -3.71 -3.78
C PHE A 6 1.56 -5.01 -3.03
N TYR A 7 0.37 -5.11 -2.41
CA TYR A 7 -0.07 -6.32 -1.70
C TYR A 7 -0.70 -7.36 -2.62
N CYS A 8 -1.79 -7.02 -3.32
CA CYS A 8 -2.58 -7.98 -4.09
C CYS A 8 -2.23 -8.05 -5.58
N ASN A 9 -1.35 -7.16 -6.07
CA ASN A 9 -1.00 -7.03 -7.49
C ASN A 9 -2.19 -6.79 -8.43
N GLU A 10 -3.35 -6.40 -7.90
CA GLU A 10 -4.51 -6.03 -8.73
C GLU A 10 -4.33 -4.65 -9.37
N GLU A 11 -4.95 -4.49 -10.53
CA GLU A 11 -5.09 -3.20 -11.22
C GLU A 11 -6.10 -2.33 -10.46
N MET A 12 -5.76 -1.05 -10.27
CA MET A 12 -6.57 -0.14 -9.48
C MET A 12 -6.67 1.21 -10.19
N GLU A 13 -7.88 1.76 -10.25
CA GLU A 13 -8.11 3.11 -10.77
C GLU A 13 -7.66 4.20 -9.79
N ASN A 14 -7.82 3.95 -8.48
CA ASN A 14 -7.39 4.86 -7.42
C ASN A 14 -6.23 4.25 -6.65
N LYS A 15 -5.13 5.01 -6.54
CA LYS A 15 -3.91 4.58 -5.84
C LYS A 15 -3.75 5.32 -4.54
N TYR A 16 -3.63 4.56 -3.47
CA TYR A 16 -3.26 5.05 -2.14
C TYR A 16 -1.81 4.69 -1.85
N HIS A 17 -1.11 5.47 -1.03
CA HIS A 17 0.29 5.19 -0.69
C HIS A 17 0.39 4.85 0.81
N GLY A 18 0.87 3.64 1.09
CA GLY A 18 1.24 3.21 2.45
C GLY A 18 2.75 3.34 2.65
N VAL A 19 3.18 3.74 3.85
CA VAL A 19 4.59 3.84 4.23
C VAL A 19 5.05 2.52 4.88
N PHE A 20 6.00 1.85 4.25
CA PHE A 20 6.54 0.58 4.72
C PHE A 20 7.97 0.75 5.21
N ILE A 21 8.34 0.09 6.31
CA ILE A 21 9.74 0.04 6.74
C ILE A 21 10.38 -1.16 6.06
N MET A 22 11.16 -0.92 5.00
CA MET A 22 11.93 -1.96 4.31
C MET A 22 13.41 -1.67 4.51
N GLN A 23 14.17 -2.65 5.01
CA GLN A 23 15.62 -2.52 5.19
C GLN A 23 16.05 -1.26 5.97
N ASN A 24 15.30 -0.92 7.03
CA ASN A 24 15.52 0.28 7.85
C ASN A 24 15.21 1.62 7.16
N GLU A 25 14.57 1.60 5.99
CA GLU A 25 14.13 2.80 5.26
C GLU A 25 12.60 2.84 5.14
N HIS A 26 12.05 4.05 5.18
CA HIS A 26 10.64 4.30 4.89
C HIS A 26 10.42 4.37 3.39
N VAL A 27 9.65 3.43 2.84
CA VAL A 27 9.36 3.32 1.42
C VAL A 27 7.86 3.44 1.23
N GLU A 28 7.44 4.40 0.41
CA GLU A 28 6.04 4.54 -0.01
C GLU A 28 5.73 3.52 -1.10
N LYS A 29 4.64 2.76 -0.93
CA LYS A 29 4.18 1.76 -1.91
C LYS A 29 2.70 1.97 -2.26
N PRO A 30 2.31 1.77 -3.54
CA PRO A 30 0.93 1.90 -3.98
C PRO A 30 0.07 0.74 -3.46
N LEU A 31 -1.15 1.06 -3.03
CA LEU A 31 -2.13 0.14 -2.46
C LEU A 31 -3.52 0.43 -3.02
N CYS A 32 -4.34 -0.62 -3.10
CA CYS A 32 -5.76 -0.48 -3.39
C CYS A 32 -6.47 0.07 -2.17
N GLU A 33 -7.70 0.55 -2.35
CA GLU A 33 -8.50 1.07 -1.24
C GLU A 33 -8.64 0.04 -0.11
N GLU A 34 -8.83 -1.25 -0.44
CA GLU A 34 -8.99 -2.32 0.53
C GLU A 34 -7.70 -2.59 1.30
N CYS A 35 -6.58 -2.82 0.62
CA CYS A 35 -5.29 -3.04 1.26
C CYS A 35 -4.80 -1.81 2.02
N TYR A 36 -5.14 -0.59 1.57
CA TYR A 36 -4.81 0.64 2.30
C TYR A 36 -5.60 0.76 3.60
N LYS A 37 -6.89 0.41 3.60
CA LYS A 37 -7.72 0.36 4.82
C LYS A 37 -7.19 -0.66 5.82
N ASP A 38 -6.85 -1.86 5.34
CA ASP A 38 -6.26 -2.92 6.18
C ASP A 38 -4.90 -2.49 6.75
N TRP A 39 -4.06 -1.87 5.92
CA TRP A 39 -2.79 -1.31 6.35
C TRP A 39 -2.94 -0.21 7.41
N LEU A 40 -3.92 0.69 7.25
CA LEU A 40 -4.23 1.73 8.26
C LEU A 40 -4.72 1.12 9.58
N ASP A 41 -5.46 0.01 9.52
CA ASP A 41 -5.93 -0.70 10.71
C ASP A 41 -4.76 -1.40 11.42
N GLY A 42 -3.84 -2.00 10.66
CA GLY A 42 -2.63 -2.64 11.19
C GLY A 42 -1.59 -1.69 11.81
N ILE A 43 -1.58 -0.40 11.46
CA ILE A 43 -0.72 0.61 12.13
C ILE A 43 -1.24 0.99 13.52
N LYS A 44 -2.50 0.68 13.85
CA LYS A 44 -3.12 1.10 15.11
C LYS A 44 -2.73 0.26 16.33
N GLU A 45 -1.87 -0.76 16.19
CA GLU A 45 -1.36 -1.59 17.30
C GLU A 45 0.09 -1.30 17.67
#